data_AF-A0A7S4CWZ8-F1
#
_entry.id   AF-A0A7S4CWZ8-F1
#
_cell.length_a   1.000
_cell.length_b   1.000
_cell.length_c   1.000
_cell.angle_alpha   90.00
_cell.angle_beta   90.00
_cell.angle_gamma   90.00
#
_symmetry.space_group_name_H-M   'P 1'
#
loop_
_entity.id
_entity.type
_entity.pdbx_description
1 polymer ?
#
loop_
_entity_poly.entity_id
_entity_poly.type
_entity_poly.pdbx_seq_one_letter_code
_entity_poly.pdbx_strand_id
1 'polypeptide(L)'
;GDLVLLWDVADQRRVTQWNSDTKIVNLAFDINERQLLSADGTGHLVLWNYVNGAKVKEFTNPRAHEITHIAHVSVAAYNGRFVDQYIVGAGWFDQIVLWKDTPQKPFTEGPHRFLELYGNGDVFSLAYCGAAAALVVGTDKGVLLTYSLVSCSLLYAFAQGAAAPTLPPSVAHAVRPQTEARYPLIPKTGGAAPGSDAAGSAAGLPDAPAHIQALQGKWGSEQVE
;
A
#
# COMPACT_ATOMS: atom_id res chain seq x y z
N GLY A 1 -23.65 16.76 -0.96
CA GLY A 1 -22.29 16.71 -0.43
C GLY A 1 -22.24 15.82 0.78
N ASP A 2 -21.10 15.19 1.03
CA ASP A 2 -20.87 14.33 2.18
C ASP A 2 -20.15 15.09 3.31
N LEU A 3 -20.08 14.45 4.47
CA LEU A 3 -19.34 14.94 5.63
C LEU A 3 -18.10 14.09 5.88
N VAL A 4 -16.98 14.74 6.13
CA VAL A 4 -15.79 14.12 6.70
C VAL A 4 -15.76 14.47 8.18
N LEU A 5 -15.77 13.47 9.06
CA LEU A 5 -15.77 13.63 10.50
C LEU A 5 -14.48 13.06 11.09
N LEU A 6 -13.80 13.83 11.95
CA LEU A 6 -12.69 13.33 12.75
C LEU A 6 -13.14 13.15 14.20
N TRP A 7 -12.86 11.97 14.75
CA TRP A 7 -13.22 11.60 16.11
C TRP A 7 -11.98 11.29 16.94
N ASP A 8 -12.01 11.77 18.19
CA ASP A 8 -11.13 11.29 19.24
C ASP A 8 -11.81 10.10 19.88
N VAL A 9 -11.20 8.92 19.75
CA VAL A 9 -11.77 7.66 20.27
C VAL A 9 -11.63 7.57 21.79
N ALA A 10 -10.55 8.11 22.36
CA ALA A 10 -10.31 8.06 23.80
C ALA A 10 -11.30 8.96 24.55
N ASP A 11 -11.49 10.17 24.05
CA ASP A 11 -12.42 11.16 24.61
C ASP A 11 -13.87 10.96 24.13
N GLN A 12 -14.12 10.05 23.19
CA GLN A 12 -15.42 9.79 22.57
C GLN A 12 -16.11 11.04 22.02
N ARG A 13 -15.32 11.97 21.46
CA ARG A 13 -15.82 13.26 20.97
C ARG A 13 -15.39 13.53 19.55
N ARG A 14 -16.24 14.25 18.83
CA ARG A 14 -15.88 14.78 17.51
C ARG A 14 -14.86 15.91 17.68
N VAL A 15 -13.73 15.79 16.99
CA VAL A 15 -12.66 16.80 16.96
C VAL A 15 -13.00 17.89 15.96
N THR A 16 -13.35 17.51 14.73
CA THR A 16 -13.65 18.45 13.65
C THR A 16 -14.54 17.81 12.59
N GLN A 17 -15.08 18.65 11.70
CA GLN A 17 -15.88 18.23 10.55
C GLN A 17 -15.56 19.11 9.33
N TRP A 18 -15.62 18.51 8.15
CA TRP A 18 -15.57 19.21 6.88
C TRP A 18 -16.76 18.84 6.00
N ASN A 19 -17.29 19.83 5.29
CA ASN A 19 -18.28 19.61 4.25
C ASN A 19 -17.54 19.39 2.93
N SER A 20 -17.92 18.33 2.23
CA SER A 20 -17.55 18.11 0.84
C SER A 20 -18.77 18.38 -0.04
N ASP A 21 -18.57 19.03 -1.18
CA ASP A 21 -19.66 19.26 -2.13
C ASP A 21 -20.00 17.96 -2.91
N THR A 22 -19.03 17.06 -3.01
CA THR A 22 -19.09 15.77 -3.72
C THR A 22 -19.15 14.60 -2.73
N LYS A 23 -19.52 13.42 -3.25
CA LYS A 23 -19.52 12.16 -2.50
C LYS A 23 -18.08 11.78 -2.15
N ILE A 24 -17.80 11.57 -0.86
CA ILE A 24 -16.50 11.08 -0.39
C ILE A 24 -16.48 9.56 -0.49
N VAL A 25 -15.43 9.03 -1.07
CA VAL A 25 -15.30 7.60 -1.39
C VAL A 25 -14.26 6.95 -0.50
N ASN A 26 -13.20 7.67 -0.17
CA ASN A 26 -12.12 7.14 0.66
C ASN A 26 -11.47 8.24 1.53
N LEU A 27 -10.90 7.81 2.66
CA LEU A 27 -10.18 8.64 3.62
C LEU A 27 -8.91 7.91 4.04
N ALA A 28 -7.80 8.65 4.17
CA ALA A 28 -6.55 8.11 4.68
C ALA A 28 -5.78 9.15 5.49
N PHE A 29 -5.08 8.74 6.54
CA PHE A 29 -4.13 9.63 7.21
C PHE A 29 -2.84 9.76 6.39
N ASP A 30 -2.15 10.90 6.53
CA ASP A 30 -0.77 10.99 6.08
C ASP A 30 0.14 10.13 6.96
N ILE A 31 1.34 9.84 6.46
CA ILE A 31 2.27 8.93 7.14
C ILE A 31 2.80 9.51 8.47
N ASN A 32 2.68 10.82 8.67
CA ASN A 32 3.08 11.47 9.91
C ASN A 32 1.93 11.62 10.91
N GLU A 33 0.72 11.18 10.55
CA GLU A 33 -0.49 11.29 11.36
C GLU A 33 -0.72 12.72 11.87
N ARG A 34 -0.76 13.66 10.93
CA ARG A 34 -1.02 15.10 11.17
C ARG A 34 -2.03 15.69 10.22
N GLN A 35 -2.29 14.99 9.12
CA GLN A 35 -3.17 15.43 8.06
C GLN A 35 -4.10 14.28 7.63
N LEU A 36 -5.26 14.66 7.12
CA LEU A 36 -6.26 13.73 6.60
C LEU A 36 -6.38 13.95 5.09
N LEU A 37 -6.27 12.90 4.32
CA LEU A 37 -6.63 12.87 2.91
C LEU A 37 -8.08 12.43 2.76
N SER A 38 -8.82 13.15 1.93
CA SER A 38 -10.12 12.72 1.44
C SER A 38 -10.10 12.63 -0.07
N ALA A 39 -10.65 11.56 -0.62
CA ALA A 39 -10.84 11.38 -2.05
C ALA A 39 -12.33 11.28 -2.38
N ASP A 40 -12.73 11.95 -3.46
CA ASP A 40 -14.10 11.96 -3.93
C ASP A 40 -14.34 11.12 -5.18
N GLY A 41 -15.61 10.98 -5.55
CA GLY A 41 -16.06 10.22 -6.72
C GLY A 41 -15.68 10.84 -8.08
N THR A 42 -15.07 12.03 -8.09
CA THR A 42 -14.67 12.76 -9.30
C THR A 42 -13.16 12.72 -9.55
N GLY A 43 -12.40 12.07 -8.66
CA GLY A 43 -10.95 12.04 -8.73
C GLY A 43 -10.27 13.29 -8.17
N HIS A 44 -10.99 14.09 -7.39
CA HIS A 44 -10.45 15.17 -6.58
C HIS A 44 -10.08 14.65 -5.20
N LEU A 45 -8.90 15.05 -4.72
CA LEU A 45 -8.44 14.76 -3.38
C LEU A 45 -8.14 16.06 -2.65
N VAL A 46 -8.40 16.08 -1.35
CA VAL A 46 -8.07 17.20 -0.48
C VAL A 46 -7.27 16.69 0.69
N LEU A 47 -6.19 17.40 1.00
CA LEU A 47 -5.35 17.18 2.17
C LEU A 47 -5.69 18.24 3.21
N TRP A 48 -6.12 17.81 4.38
CA TRP A 48 -6.62 18.64 5.47
C TRP A 48 -5.64 18.61 6.63
N ASN A 49 -5.28 19.77 7.17
CA ASN A 49 -4.68 19.86 8.48
C ASN A 49 -5.81 19.80 9.50
N TYR A 50 -5.89 18.71 10.25
CA TYR A 50 -7.00 18.52 11.19
C TYR A 50 -6.79 19.15 12.56
N VAL A 51 -5.62 19.70 12.82
CA VAL A 51 -5.34 20.47 14.04
C VAL A 51 -5.97 21.86 13.95
N ASN A 52 -5.84 22.52 12.80
CA ASN A 52 -6.39 23.87 12.58
C ASN A 52 -7.59 23.91 11.60
N GLY A 53 -7.95 22.77 11.01
CA GLY A 53 -9.08 22.63 10.08
C GLY A 53 -8.81 23.11 8.65
N ALA A 54 -7.59 23.58 8.33
CA ALA A 54 -7.29 24.18 7.03
C ALA A 54 -7.15 23.13 5.91
N LYS A 55 -7.59 23.48 4.70
CA LYS A 55 -7.16 22.82 3.47
C LYS A 55 -5.69 23.13 3.22
N VAL A 56 -4.85 22.11 3.18
CA VAL A 56 -3.40 22.22 2.93
C VAL A 56 -3.14 22.21 1.43
N LYS A 57 -3.72 21.22 0.72
CA LYS A 57 -3.56 21.00 -0.71
C LYS A 57 -4.75 20.33 -1.33
N GLU A 58 -4.84 20.45 -2.65
CA GLU A 58 -5.76 19.71 -3.49
C GLU A 58 -5.00 18.96 -4.57
N PHE A 59 -5.48 17.78 -4.93
CA PHE A 59 -4.93 16.95 -5.99
C PHE A 59 -6.03 16.65 -6.99
N THR A 60 -5.70 16.76 -8.26
CA THR A 60 -6.65 16.49 -9.34
C THR A 60 -6.08 15.44 -10.27
N ASN A 61 -6.94 14.64 -10.85
CA ASN A 61 -6.59 13.85 -12.02
C ASN A 61 -7.66 14.06 -13.09
N PRO A 62 -7.33 14.73 -14.21
CA PRO A 62 -8.28 14.98 -15.30
C PRO A 62 -8.84 13.72 -15.96
N ARG A 63 -8.19 12.56 -15.73
CA ARG A 63 -8.58 11.25 -16.26
C ARG A 63 -9.21 10.34 -15.21
N ALA A 64 -9.23 10.74 -13.95
CA ALA A 64 -9.76 9.89 -12.89
C ALA A 64 -11.29 9.91 -12.92
N HIS A 65 -11.84 8.69 -12.85
CA HIS A 65 -13.15 8.45 -12.27
C HIS A 65 -13.02 8.25 -10.75
N GLU A 66 -14.05 7.72 -10.11
CA GLU A 66 -14.09 7.39 -8.68
C GLU A 66 -12.79 6.72 -8.21
N ILE A 67 -12.11 7.34 -7.23
CA ILE A 67 -10.90 6.81 -6.59
C ILE A 67 -11.36 5.92 -5.44
N THR A 68 -11.31 4.60 -5.66
CA THR A 68 -11.77 3.59 -4.69
C THR A 68 -10.83 3.46 -3.50
N HIS A 69 -9.55 3.73 -3.68
CA HIS A 69 -8.54 3.58 -2.65
C HIS A 69 -7.44 4.64 -2.76
N ILE A 70 -7.03 5.20 -1.62
CA ILE A 70 -5.91 6.13 -1.49
C ILE A 70 -4.95 5.70 -0.38
N ALA A 71 -3.68 6.07 -0.51
CA ALA A 71 -2.68 5.92 0.54
C ALA A 71 -1.61 7.01 0.46
N HIS A 72 -1.15 7.50 1.61
CA HIS A 72 0.04 8.34 1.69
C HIS A 72 1.26 7.47 1.98
N VAL A 73 2.24 7.49 1.07
CA VAL A 73 3.41 6.60 1.10
C VAL A 73 4.70 7.41 1.04
N SER A 74 5.79 6.78 1.46
CA SER A 74 7.09 7.44 1.64
C SER A 74 8.19 6.60 0.99
N VAL A 75 8.71 7.05 -0.14
CA VAL A 75 9.77 6.35 -0.87
C VAL A 75 11.11 6.95 -0.47
N ALA A 76 11.88 6.20 0.33
CA ALA A 76 13.22 6.60 0.73
C ALA A 76 14.24 6.30 -0.39
N ALA A 77 15.10 7.28 -0.71
CA ALA A 77 16.28 7.06 -1.52
C ALA A 77 17.33 6.24 -0.74
N TYR A 78 18.11 5.43 -1.47
CA TYR A 78 19.22 4.65 -0.91
C TYR A 78 20.20 5.60 -0.22
N ASN A 79 20.30 5.51 1.12
CA ASN A 79 21.06 6.36 2.09
C ASN A 79 20.23 7.24 3.04
N GLY A 80 18.89 7.20 2.97
CA GLY A 80 18.02 7.90 3.93
C GLY A 80 18.06 9.44 3.85
N ARG A 81 18.68 9.99 2.80
CA ARG A 81 18.94 11.43 2.69
C ARG A 81 17.80 12.21 2.05
N PHE A 82 16.96 11.55 1.25
CA PHE A 82 15.76 12.12 0.65
C PHE A 82 14.63 11.10 0.73
N VAL A 83 13.50 11.54 1.26
CA VAL A 83 12.27 10.75 1.33
C VAL A 83 11.24 11.51 0.52
N ASP A 84 10.94 11.01 -0.67
CA ASP A 84 9.85 11.55 -1.46
C ASP A 84 8.54 10.98 -0.92
N GLN A 85 7.62 11.87 -0.58
CA GLN A 85 6.28 11.50 -0.17
C GLN A 85 5.36 11.52 -1.37
N TYR A 86 4.49 10.53 -1.44
CA TYR A 86 3.54 10.38 -2.53
C TYR A 86 2.16 10.07 -1.97
N ILE A 87 1.15 10.58 -2.66
CA ILE A 87 -0.20 10.06 -2.55
C ILE A 87 -0.36 9.09 -3.70
N VAL A 88 -0.79 7.87 -3.38
CA VAL A 88 -1.15 6.84 -4.34
C VAL A 88 -2.67 6.76 -4.36
N GLY A 89 -3.26 6.81 -5.54
CA GLY A 89 -4.69 6.59 -5.74
C GLY A 89 -4.92 5.58 -6.84
N ALA A 90 -5.97 4.78 -6.69
CA ALA A 90 -6.43 3.87 -7.71
C ALA A 90 -7.95 3.79 -7.70
N GLY A 91 -8.52 3.34 -8.80
CA GLY A 91 -9.96 3.36 -9.00
C GLY A 91 -10.36 2.77 -10.35
N TRP A 92 -11.49 3.26 -10.85
CA TRP A 92 -12.16 2.72 -12.04
C TRP A 92 -11.64 3.35 -13.34
N PHE A 93 -10.32 3.30 -13.55
CA PHE A 93 -9.67 3.96 -14.68
C PHE A 93 -8.36 3.27 -15.10
N ASP A 94 -8.24 1.96 -14.83
CA ASP A 94 -7.15 1.07 -15.27
C ASP A 94 -5.71 1.54 -14.96
N GLN A 95 -5.56 2.49 -14.03
CA GLN A 95 -4.28 3.10 -13.69
C GLN A 95 -4.16 3.30 -12.19
N ILE A 96 -2.92 3.25 -11.71
CA ILE A 96 -2.54 3.76 -10.40
C ILE A 96 -1.95 5.14 -10.63
N VAL A 97 -2.41 6.13 -9.89
CA VAL A 97 -1.95 7.51 -9.99
C VAL A 97 -1.10 7.84 -8.80
N LEU A 98 0.04 8.45 -9.04
CA LEU A 98 0.92 8.98 -8.02
C LEU A 98 0.91 10.49 -8.13
N TRP A 99 0.59 11.16 -7.03
CA TRP A 99 0.86 12.58 -6.84
C TRP A 99 2.05 12.72 -5.89
N LYS A 100 2.96 13.63 -6.18
CA LYS A 100 4.11 13.87 -5.31
C LYS A 100 3.68 14.86 -4.24
N ASP A 101 3.82 14.55 -2.96
CA ASP A 101 3.50 15.49 -1.88
C ASP A 101 4.75 16.30 -1.52
N THR A 102 4.95 17.46 -2.15
CA THR A 102 6.07 18.37 -1.83
C THR A 102 5.67 19.52 -0.93
N PRO A 103 6.41 19.87 0.12
CA PRO A 103 6.04 20.99 1.01
C PRO A 103 5.94 22.36 0.32
N GLN A 104 6.44 22.50 -0.93
CA GLN A 104 6.33 23.72 -1.73
C GLN A 104 5.26 23.63 -2.84
N LYS A 105 4.73 24.81 -3.22
CA LYS A 105 3.64 25.07 -4.19
C LYS A 105 3.80 24.32 -5.53
N PRO A 106 2.69 23.98 -6.22
CA PRO A 106 1.36 24.61 -6.13
C PRO A 106 0.40 24.06 -5.06
N PHE A 107 -0.64 24.85 -4.73
CA PHE A 107 -1.74 24.44 -3.84
C PHE A 107 -2.59 23.32 -4.47
N THR A 108 -2.70 23.32 -5.79
CA THR A 108 -3.37 22.28 -6.57
C THR A 108 -2.33 21.54 -7.40
N GLU A 109 -2.23 20.23 -7.23
CA GLU A 109 -1.26 19.39 -7.92
C GLU A 109 -1.95 18.40 -8.87
N GLY A 110 -1.34 18.24 -10.05
CA GLY A 110 -1.73 17.22 -11.02
C GLY A 110 -0.99 15.90 -10.79
N PRO A 111 -1.34 14.85 -11.54
CA PRO A 111 -0.66 13.56 -11.47
C PRO A 111 0.84 13.71 -11.75
N HIS A 112 1.68 13.20 -10.85
CA HIS A 112 3.12 13.11 -11.07
C HIS A 112 3.48 11.94 -11.98
N ARG A 113 2.80 10.79 -11.79
CA ARG A 113 3.03 9.58 -12.58
C ARG A 113 1.79 8.69 -12.61
N PHE A 114 1.67 7.90 -13.68
CA PHE A 114 0.72 6.80 -13.77
C PHE A 114 1.50 5.47 -13.83
N LEU A 115 1.03 4.45 -13.11
CA LEU A 115 1.47 3.08 -13.28
C LEU A 115 0.36 2.32 -14.01
N GLU A 116 0.75 1.65 -15.10
CA GLU A 116 -0.19 0.88 -15.92
C GLU A 116 -0.54 -0.44 -15.26
N LEU A 117 -1.83 -0.78 -15.25
CA LEU A 117 -2.32 -2.10 -14.82
C LEU A 117 -2.26 -3.14 -15.95
N TYR A 118 -1.74 -2.79 -17.13
CA TYR A 118 -1.61 -3.67 -18.30
C TYR A 118 -2.92 -4.35 -18.73
N GLY A 119 -4.03 -3.59 -18.67
CA GLY A 119 -5.36 -4.07 -19.06
C GLY A 119 -6.01 -5.05 -18.07
N ASN A 120 -5.54 -5.12 -16.83
CA ASN A 120 -6.03 -6.07 -15.82
C ASN A 120 -7.15 -5.54 -14.92
N GLY A 121 -7.87 -4.52 -15.39
CA GLY A 121 -9.09 -4.03 -14.80
C GLY A 121 -8.92 -3.07 -13.63
N ASP A 122 -10.01 -2.89 -12.89
CA ASP A 122 -10.14 -1.84 -11.89
C ASP A 122 -9.55 -2.26 -10.55
N VAL A 123 -9.04 -1.29 -9.79
CA VAL A 123 -8.43 -1.55 -8.48
C VAL A 123 -9.47 -1.39 -7.38
N PHE A 124 -9.53 -2.37 -6.48
CA PHE A 124 -10.35 -2.30 -5.27
C PHE A 124 -9.55 -1.91 -4.03
N SER A 125 -8.31 -2.38 -3.95
CA SER A 125 -7.48 -2.17 -2.77
C SER A 125 -6.01 -2.05 -3.14
N LEU A 126 -5.33 -1.21 -2.37
CA LEU A 126 -3.90 -0.99 -2.40
C LEU A 126 -3.32 -1.46 -1.06
N ALA A 127 -2.06 -1.93 -1.07
CA ALA A 127 -1.29 -2.15 0.14
C ALA A 127 0.16 -1.72 -0.11
N TYR A 128 0.72 -0.96 0.83
CA TYR A 128 2.07 -0.41 0.71
C TYR A 128 3.03 -1.05 1.73
N CYS A 129 4.20 -1.47 1.26
CA CYS A 129 5.30 -1.96 2.08
C CYS A 129 6.46 -0.96 2.04
N GLY A 130 6.63 -0.19 3.12
CA GLY A 130 7.69 0.81 3.25
C GLY A 130 9.10 0.24 3.14
N ALA A 131 9.36 -0.90 3.79
CA ALA A 131 10.69 -1.53 3.82
C ALA A 131 11.20 -1.95 2.42
N ALA A 132 10.28 -2.34 1.53
CA ALA A 132 10.61 -2.72 0.16
C ALA A 132 10.31 -1.61 -0.86
N ALA A 133 9.78 -0.46 -0.40
CA ALA A 133 9.17 0.57 -1.25
C ALA A 133 8.26 -0.04 -2.33
N ALA A 134 7.47 -1.04 -1.94
CA ALA A 134 6.65 -1.85 -2.85
C ALA A 134 5.16 -1.56 -2.65
N LEU A 135 4.43 -1.49 -3.75
CA LEU A 135 2.99 -1.33 -3.78
C LEU A 135 2.35 -2.59 -4.34
N VAL A 136 1.46 -3.21 -3.60
CA VAL A 136 0.64 -4.33 -4.06
C VAL A 136 -0.76 -3.81 -4.34
N VAL A 137 -1.32 -4.17 -5.49
CA VAL A 137 -2.67 -3.80 -5.88
C VAL A 137 -3.45 -5.06 -6.25
N GLY A 138 -4.71 -5.10 -5.83
CA GLY A 138 -5.65 -6.15 -6.22
C GLY A 138 -6.67 -5.61 -7.20
N THR A 139 -6.82 -6.31 -8.32
CA THR A 139 -7.77 -5.93 -9.38
C THR A 139 -9.03 -6.78 -9.36
N ASP A 140 -10.09 -6.29 -10.00
CA ASP A 140 -11.36 -6.99 -10.17
C ASP A 140 -11.26 -8.29 -10.99
N LYS A 141 -10.18 -8.46 -11.75
CA LYS A 141 -9.88 -9.68 -12.50
C LYS A 141 -9.21 -10.78 -11.65
N GLY A 142 -9.06 -10.56 -10.35
CA GLY A 142 -8.42 -11.52 -9.45
C GLY A 142 -6.90 -11.60 -9.64
N VAL A 143 -6.29 -10.53 -10.12
CA VAL A 143 -4.84 -10.40 -10.29
C VAL A 143 -4.28 -9.51 -9.18
N LEU A 144 -3.18 -9.93 -8.58
CA LEU A 144 -2.34 -9.11 -7.71
C LEU A 144 -1.13 -8.63 -8.50
N LEU A 145 -0.97 -7.31 -8.60
CA LEU A 145 0.20 -6.71 -9.24
C LEU A 145 1.05 -6.04 -8.16
N THR A 146 2.36 -6.27 -8.20
CA THR A 146 3.33 -5.68 -7.26
C THR A 146 4.26 -4.76 -8.01
N TYR A 147 4.36 -3.50 -7.60
CA TYR A 147 5.19 -2.47 -8.20
C TYR A 147 6.30 -2.04 -7.26
N SER A 148 7.46 -1.71 -7.82
CA SER A 148 8.50 -0.93 -7.14
C SER A 148 8.16 0.54 -7.30
N LEU A 149 8.04 1.28 -6.19
CA LEU A 149 7.85 2.73 -6.24
C LEU A 149 9.17 3.48 -6.47
N VAL A 150 10.32 2.82 -6.28
CA VAL A 150 11.63 3.41 -6.58
C VAL A 150 11.86 3.50 -8.09
N SER A 151 11.64 2.39 -8.80
CA SER A 151 11.78 2.32 -10.25
C SER A 151 10.48 2.60 -11.00
N CYS A 152 9.36 2.70 -10.30
CA CYS A 152 8.02 2.84 -10.86
C CYS A 152 7.70 1.75 -11.91
N SER A 153 8.15 0.52 -11.64
CA SER A 153 8.04 -0.61 -12.56
C SER A 153 7.28 -1.77 -11.90
N LEU A 154 6.57 -2.54 -12.71
CA LEU A 154 5.97 -3.81 -12.27
C LEU A 154 7.10 -4.79 -11.90
N LEU A 155 7.02 -5.35 -10.70
CA LEU A 155 7.93 -6.39 -10.19
C LEU A 155 7.36 -7.78 -10.42
N TYR A 156 6.11 -7.99 -10.00
CA TYR A 156 5.46 -9.29 -10.00
C TYR A 156 3.98 -9.17 -10.36
N ALA A 157 3.47 -10.22 -11.00
CA ALA A 157 2.04 -10.43 -11.16
C ALA A 157 1.67 -11.83 -10.70
N PHE A 158 0.63 -11.93 -9.88
CA PHE A 158 0.07 -13.17 -9.40
C PHE A 158 -1.38 -13.26 -9.85
N ALA A 159 -1.73 -14.33 -10.54
CA ALA A 159 -3.09 -14.59 -11.01
C ALA A 159 -3.43 -16.05 -10.71
N GLN A 160 -4.71 -16.32 -10.45
CA GLN A 160 -5.22 -17.68 -10.32
C GLN A 160 -5.93 -18.08 -11.63
N GLY A 161 -5.52 -19.19 -12.25
CA GLY A 161 -6.17 -19.73 -13.46
C GLY A 161 -5.82 -18.99 -14.76
N ALA A 162 -6.74 -19.00 -15.73
CA ALA A 162 -6.54 -18.47 -17.10
C ALA A 162 -6.51 -16.93 -17.19
N ALA A 163 -6.65 -16.21 -16.08
CA ALA A 163 -6.66 -14.75 -16.00
C ALA A 163 -5.26 -14.13 -15.90
N ALA A 164 -4.23 -14.82 -16.38
CA ALA A 164 -2.86 -14.30 -16.31
C ALA A 164 -2.72 -13.06 -17.19
N PRO A 165 -2.19 -11.95 -16.66
CA PRO A 165 -2.03 -10.71 -17.40
C PRO A 165 -1.04 -10.88 -18.57
N THR A 166 -1.31 -10.26 -19.70
CA THR A 166 -0.31 -10.10 -20.77
C THR A 166 0.72 -9.06 -20.34
N LEU A 167 1.93 -9.52 -19.99
CA LEU A 167 2.98 -8.65 -19.46
C LEU A 167 4.03 -8.29 -20.53
N PRO A 168 4.71 -7.14 -20.39
CA PRO A 168 5.89 -6.85 -21.18
C PRO A 168 6.98 -7.92 -20.94
N PRO A 169 7.78 -8.27 -21.97
CA PRO A 169 8.80 -9.33 -21.88
C PRO A 169 9.93 -9.04 -20.89
N SER A 170 10.04 -7.79 -20.39
CA SER A 170 11.03 -7.37 -19.38
C SER A 170 10.61 -7.65 -17.94
N VAL A 171 9.40 -8.14 -17.68
CA VAL A 171 8.87 -8.36 -16.33
C VAL A 171 9.11 -9.80 -15.88
N ALA A 172 9.72 -9.98 -14.70
CA ALA A 172 9.98 -11.30 -14.14
C ALA A 172 8.65 -12.02 -13.78
N HIS A 173 8.45 -13.21 -14.34
CA HIS A 173 7.27 -14.04 -14.07
C HIS A 173 7.45 -14.85 -12.79
N ALA A 174 6.43 -14.86 -11.92
CA ALA A 174 6.29 -15.86 -10.86
C ALA A 174 4.88 -16.49 -10.94
N VAL A 175 4.58 -17.15 -12.05
CA VAL A 175 3.37 -17.99 -12.16
C VAL A 175 3.65 -19.30 -11.43
N ARG A 176 3.19 -19.45 -10.19
CA ARG A 176 3.12 -20.77 -9.54
C ARG A 176 1.75 -21.39 -9.82
N PRO A 177 1.65 -22.48 -10.60
CA PRO A 177 0.43 -23.27 -10.62
C PRO A 177 0.27 -23.88 -9.22
N GLN A 178 -0.85 -23.60 -8.54
CA GLN A 178 -1.16 -24.32 -7.30
C GLN A 178 -1.44 -25.79 -7.64
N THR A 179 -0.53 -26.67 -7.23
CA THR A 179 -0.97 -27.96 -6.70
C THR A 179 -1.48 -27.66 -5.29
N GLU A 180 -2.71 -28.10 -5.02
CA GLU A 180 -3.52 -27.87 -3.83
C GLU A 180 -2.75 -27.40 -2.58
N ALA A 181 -2.86 -26.10 -2.26
CA ALA A 181 -2.51 -25.64 -0.93
C ALA A 181 -3.58 -26.16 0.04
N ARG A 182 -3.42 -27.39 0.53
CA ARG A 182 -4.06 -27.81 1.78
C ARG A 182 -3.56 -26.87 2.86
N TYR A 183 -4.41 -25.95 3.31
CA TYR A 183 -4.20 -25.27 4.57
C TYR A 183 -3.99 -26.35 5.64
N PRO A 184 -2.85 -26.39 6.37
CA PRO A 184 -2.80 -27.21 7.55
C PRO A 184 -3.83 -26.63 8.52
N LEU A 185 -4.95 -27.34 8.68
CA LEU A 185 -5.87 -27.10 9.78
C LEU A 185 -5.04 -27.23 11.06
N ILE A 186 -4.85 -26.12 11.77
CA ILE A 186 -4.30 -26.15 13.13
C ILE A 186 -5.29 -27.00 13.94
N PRO A 187 -4.90 -28.17 14.48
CA PRO A 187 -5.81 -28.94 15.31
C PRO A 187 -6.16 -28.08 16.52
N LYS A 188 -7.45 -27.87 16.79
CA LYS A 188 -7.91 -27.33 18.06
C LYS A 188 -7.42 -28.27 19.16
N THR A 189 -6.37 -27.88 19.87
CA THR A 189 -6.00 -28.55 21.11
C THR A 189 -7.13 -28.30 22.11
N GLY A 190 -7.86 -29.37 22.43
CA GLY A 190 -8.91 -29.35 23.43
C GLY A 190 -8.33 -28.90 24.77
N GLY A 191 -8.99 -27.94 25.40
CA GLY A 191 -8.65 -27.49 26.74
C GLY A 191 -8.84 -28.62 27.76
N ALA A 192 -7.77 -28.89 28.50
CA ALA A 192 -7.83 -29.45 29.85
C ALA A 192 -6.88 -28.62 30.73
N ALA A 193 -7.38 -28.24 31.91
CA ALA A 193 -6.76 -27.33 32.88
C ALA A 193 -5.46 -27.91 33.53
N PRO A 194 -4.66 -27.09 34.26
CA PRO A 194 -3.24 -27.34 34.47
C PRO A 194 -2.95 -28.27 35.66
N GLY A 195 -1.91 -29.09 35.50
CA GLY A 195 -1.28 -29.88 36.55
C GLY A 195 0.24 -29.62 36.56
N SER A 196 0.78 -29.59 37.77
CA SER A 196 2.08 -29.10 38.23
C SER A 196 3.34 -29.82 37.74
N ASP A 197 4.44 -29.05 37.76
CA ASP A 197 5.86 -29.43 37.94
C ASP A 197 6.58 -30.25 36.85
N ALA A 198 7.54 -29.61 36.17
CA ALA A 198 8.97 -29.94 36.25
C ALA A 198 9.81 -29.12 35.26
N ALA A 199 10.97 -28.67 35.74
CA ALA A 199 11.99 -27.95 34.98
C ALA A 199 12.68 -28.81 33.91
N GLY A 200 13.07 -28.19 32.80
CA GLY A 200 14.08 -28.74 31.89
C GLY A 200 13.98 -28.26 30.45
N SER A 201 15.06 -27.62 29.99
CA SER A 201 15.51 -27.54 28.59
C SER A 201 14.79 -26.56 27.65
N ALA A 202 15.49 -25.44 27.37
CA ALA A 202 15.20 -24.54 26.26
C ALA A 202 15.35 -25.29 24.92
N ALA A 203 14.22 -25.66 24.31
CA ALA A 203 14.18 -26.12 22.94
C ALA A 203 14.11 -24.89 22.01
N GLY A 204 15.09 -24.79 21.11
CA GLY A 204 15.26 -23.69 20.18
C GLY A 204 14.06 -23.50 19.25
N LEU A 205 13.86 -22.24 18.83
CA LEU A 205 12.96 -21.90 17.74
C LEU A 205 13.36 -22.69 16.47
N PRO A 206 12.41 -23.19 15.68
CA PRO A 206 12.73 -23.80 14.40
C PRO A 206 13.37 -22.76 13.47
N ASP A 207 14.47 -23.15 12.84
CA ASP A 207 15.23 -22.33 11.90
C ASP A 207 14.35 -21.80 10.77
N ALA A 208 14.61 -20.56 10.37
CA ALA A 208 13.96 -19.93 9.24
C ALA A 208 14.21 -20.73 7.94
N PRO A 209 13.21 -20.92 7.07
CA PRO A 209 13.35 -21.72 5.86
C PRO A 209 14.43 -21.19 4.92
N ALA A 210 15.17 -22.11 4.29
CA ALA A 210 16.42 -21.89 3.54
C ALA A 210 16.41 -20.84 2.40
N HIS A 211 15.25 -20.26 2.04
CA HIS A 211 15.18 -19.15 1.08
C HIS A 211 15.47 -17.78 1.70
N ILE A 212 15.48 -17.67 3.04
CA ILE A 212 15.82 -16.43 3.76
C ILE A 212 17.34 -16.28 3.98
N GLN A 213 18.10 -17.39 4.00
CA GLN A 213 19.56 -17.34 4.14
C GLN A 213 20.30 -16.94 2.85
N ALA A 214 19.65 -17.05 1.69
CA ALA A 214 20.27 -16.75 0.39
C ALA A 214 20.47 -15.26 0.09
N LEU A 215 19.98 -14.35 0.94
CA LEU A 215 20.17 -12.90 0.80
C LEU A 215 21.28 -12.33 1.69
N GLN A 216 21.86 -13.13 2.60
CA GLN A 216 22.94 -12.68 3.49
C GLN A 216 24.36 -12.98 2.94
N GLY A 217 24.48 -13.72 1.83
CA GLY A 217 25.77 -14.23 1.31
C GLY A 217 26.41 -13.45 0.15
N LYS A 218 25.97 -12.23 -0.18
CA LYS A 218 26.51 -11.46 -1.33
C LYS A 218 27.00 -10.04 -1.02
N TRP A 219 27.44 -9.79 0.22
CA TRP A 219 28.21 -8.58 0.53
C TRP A 219 29.48 -8.94 1.30
N GLY A 220 30.61 -8.94 0.60
CA GLY A 220 31.91 -9.14 1.22
C GLY A 220 32.97 -9.58 0.22
N SER A 221 33.60 -8.61 -0.46
CA SER A 221 35.02 -8.53 -0.84
C SER A 221 35.21 -7.93 -2.25
N GLU A 222 35.29 -6.61 -2.34
CA GLU A 222 36.23 -5.99 -3.26
C GLU A 222 37.22 -5.21 -2.41
N GLN A 223 38.44 -5.73 -2.36
CA GLN A 223 39.57 -5.07 -1.74
C GLN A 223 40.01 -3.91 -2.61
N VAL A 224 40.43 -2.86 -1.90
CA VAL A 224 41.18 -1.73 -2.40
C VAL A 224 42.57 -2.21 -2.82
N GLU A 225 42.95 -1.95 -4.07
CA GLU A 225 44.30 -1.53 -4.46
C GLU A 225 44.17 -0.21 -5.22
#